data_AF-A0A7C1WGV0-F1
#
_entry.id   AF-A0A7C1WGV0-F1
#
_cell.length_a   1.000
_cell.length_b   1.000
_cell.length_c   1.000
_cell.angle_alpha   90.00
_cell.angle_beta   90.00
_cell.angle_gamma   90.00
#
_symmetry.space_group_name_H-M   'P 1'
#
loop_
_entity.id
_entity.type
_entity.pdbx_description
1 polymer ?
#
loop_
_entity_poly.entity_id
_entity_poly.type
_entity_poly.pdbx_seq_one_letter_code
_entity_poly.pdbx_strand_id
1 'polypeptide(L)'
;MNRHQPLPPAPRGAVTVRLLCWTAVLGLLSVTGLLARRSAGLQDRLNELEQRRTTEEFAFQRNLFRVGHELGAVREDLASSARHAAQTSALAERLEVAEAHLAEIGSEIDDHAASLNDLREEQAEFGPHVLEAELDRRVEGLRSQLEERWRSIEGLASSANEAAHQSSAEVARLEASIQYPRDFEGMWRDIVGPVVQLAGETSVGSGVLLPSRPDGEGGFATHLLTAWHVVRDIQVDLDHRDMPVPTFIYAEDGTVTEEFAELLDFDPEIDVALLVLHTDEALPNGAALAPRSVLDRVRIFDPVYAVGCPLGNDPIPTHGEVSTTAQRIDGQLYWMINAPTYIGNSGGGIFEDETHELLGIFSKIYTHGTLRPTIVPHMGLATPLGVIYDWMEENGWDELVPAEPDASAHARIASAPVESADSE
;
A
#
# COMPACT_ATOMS: atom_id res chain seq x y z
N MET A 1 -16.55 -70.83 -90.02
CA MET A 1 -17.49 -71.39 -89.02
C MET A 1 -17.10 -70.86 -87.65
N ASN A 2 -17.78 -69.84 -87.16
CA ASN A 2 -17.75 -69.46 -85.74
C ASN A 2 -19.07 -68.75 -85.41
N ARG A 3 -19.90 -69.38 -84.57
CA ARG A 3 -21.18 -68.85 -84.10
C ARG A 3 -20.91 -67.96 -82.88
N HIS A 4 -21.26 -66.68 -82.97
CA HIS A 4 -21.35 -65.79 -81.81
C HIS A 4 -22.64 -66.08 -81.03
N GLN A 5 -22.51 -66.33 -79.72
CA GLN A 5 -23.59 -66.26 -78.73
C GLN A 5 -23.70 -64.85 -78.16
N PRO A 6 -24.92 -64.31 -77.90
CA PRO A 6 -25.10 -63.06 -77.18
C PRO A 6 -25.19 -63.29 -75.65
N LEU A 7 -24.61 -62.36 -74.89
CA LEU A 7 -24.65 -62.26 -73.42
C LEU A 7 -26.03 -61.81 -72.88
N PRO A 8 -26.40 -62.15 -71.62
CA PRO A 8 -27.69 -61.80 -71.04
C PRO A 8 -27.71 -60.35 -70.48
N PRO A 9 -28.91 -59.74 -70.34
CA PRO A 9 -29.04 -58.37 -69.85
C PRO A 9 -28.88 -58.28 -68.32
N ALA A 10 -28.22 -57.20 -67.87
CA ALA A 10 -28.03 -56.87 -66.45
C ALA A 10 -29.34 -56.45 -65.76
N PRO A 11 -29.51 -56.76 -64.45
CA PRO A 11 -30.76 -56.50 -63.73
C PRO A 11 -30.94 -55.01 -63.40
N ARG A 12 -31.94 -54.39 -64.01
CA ARG A 12 -32.43 -53.04 -63.69
C ARG A 12 -33.27 -53.08 -62.41
N GLY A 13 -32.62 -53.04 -61.25
CA GLY A 13 -33.32 -52.97 -59.96
C GLY A 13 -32.48 -52.55 -58.75
N ALA A 14 -31.14 -52.58 -58.84
CA ALA A 14 -30.27 -52.31 -57.70
C ALA A 14 -29.99 -50.83 -57.41
N VAL A 15 -30.33 -49.92 -58.33
CA VAL A 15 -30.00 -48.49 -58.20
C VAL A 15 -31.04 -47.74 -57.35
N THR A 16 -32.32 -48.10 -57.45
CA THR A 16 -33.41 -47.39 -56.78
C THR A 16 -33.49 -47.65 -55.27
N VAL A 17 -33.17 -48.87 -54.82
CA VAL A 17 -33.17 -49.21 -53.38
C VAL A 17 -31.97 -48.58 -52.65
N ARG A 18 -30.81 -48.47 -53.32
CA ARG A 18 -29.65 -47.78 -52.76
C ARG A 18 -29.90 -46.28 -52.60
N LEU A 19 -30.58 -45.63 -53.55
CA LEU A 19 -30.89 -44.21 -53.46
C LEU A 19 -31.84 -43.88 -52.28
N LEU A 20 -32.85 -44.72 -52.05
CA LEU A 20 -33.82 -44.55 -50.95
C LEU A 20 -33.22 -44.78 -49.55
N CYS A 21 -32.26 -45.70 -49.41
CA CYS A 21 -31.53 -45.85 -48.15
C CYS A 21 -30.61 -44.65 -47.87
N TRP A 22 -29.96 -44.09 -48.90
CA TRP A 22 -29.10 -42.92 -48.72
C TRP A 22 -29.89 -41.67 -48.32
N THR A 23 -31.09 -41.46 -48.88
CA THR A 23 -31.93 -40.31 -48.49
C THR A 23 -32.49 -40.44 -47.08
N ALA A 24 -32.86 -41.64 -46.64
CA ALA A 24 -33.30 -41.88 -45.26
C ALA A 24 -32.17 -41.67 -44.24
N VAL A 25 -30.95 -42.12 -44.55
CA VAL A 25 -29.76 -41.91 -43.69
C VAL A 25 -29.34 -40.44 -43.65
N LEU A 26 -29.37 -39.73 -44.78
CA LEU A 26 -29.12 -38.28 -44.83
C LEU A 26 -30.19 -37.48 -44.06
N GLY A 27 -31.46 -37.90 -44.13
CA GLY A 27 -32.55 -37.32 -43.34
C GLY A 27 -32.38 -37.52 -41.84
N LEU A 28 -31.96 -38.72 -41.42
CA LEU A 28 -31.69 -39.00 -40.01
C LEU A 28 -30.51 -38.18 -39.48
N LEU A 29 -29.42 -38.11 -40.26
CA LEU A 29 -28.21 -37.36 -39.92
C LEU A 29 -28.47 -35.85 -39.79
N SER A 30 -29.35 -35.31 -40.64
CA SER A 30 -29.73 -33.90 -40.58
C SER A 30 -30.64 -33.58 -39.38
N VAL A 31 -31.56 -34.48 -39.01
CA VAL A 31 -32.38 -34.34 -37.79
C VAL A 31 -31.53 -34.45 -36.52
N THR A 32 -30.60 -35.42 -36.45
CA THR A 32 -29.68 -35.55 -35.31
C THR A 32 -28.73 -34.35 -35.21
N GLY A 33 -28.26 -33.83 -36.35
CA GLY A 33 -27.44 -32.61 -36.37
C GLY A 33 -28.21 -31.37 -35.89
N LEU A 34 -29.50 -31.27 -36.21
CA LEU A 34 -30.35 -30.17 -35.75
C LEU A 34 -30.62 -30.25 -34.24
N LEU A 35 -30.88 -31.46 -33.72
CA LEU A 35 -31.07 -31.71 -32.28
C LEU A 35 -29.79 -31.47 -31.49
N ALA A 36 -28.62 -31.88 -32.01
CA ALA A 36 -27.33 -31.62 -31.39
C ALA A 36 -27.01 -30.12 -31.32
N ARG A 37 -27.29 -29.37 -32.39
CA ARG A 37 -27.16 -27.90 -32.37
C ARG A 37 -28.10 -27.22 -31.38
N ARG A 38 -29.33 -27.72 -31.25
CA ARG A 38 -30.30 -27.19 -30.28
C ARG A 38 -29.90 -27.51 -28.83
N SER A 39 -29.37 -28.70 -28.59
CA SER A 39 -28.82 -29.11 -27.29
C SER A 39 -27.63 -28.25 -26.91
N ALA A 40 -26.67 -28.07 -27.82
CA ALA A 40 -25.51 -27.21 -27.60
C ALA A 40 -25.92 -25.78 -27.24
N GLY A 41 -26.86 -25.19 -28.00
CA GLY A 41 -27.36 -23.84 -27.70
C GLY A 41 -28.14 -23.73 -26.38
N LEU A 42 -28.74 -24.82 -25.88
CA LEU A 42 -29.35 -24.85 -24.55
C LEU A 42 -28.31 -24.97 -23.44
N GLN A 43 -27.26 -25.78 -23.65
CA GLN A 43 -26.14 -25.90 -22.73
C GLN A 43 -25.35 -24.60 -22.61
N ASP A 44 -25.11 -23.91 -23.73
CA ASP A 44 -24.43 -22.61 -23.73
C ASP A 44 -25.23 -21.56 -22.95
N ARG A 45 -26.56 -21.55 -23.11
CA ARG A 45 -27.45 -20.67 -22.35
C ARG A 45 -27.50 -21.02 -20.87
N LEU A 46 -27.44 -22.30 -20.52
CA LEU A 46 -27.47 -22.75 -19.13
C LEU A 46 -26.16 -22.39 -18.43
N ASN A 47 -25.03 -22.56 -19.12
CA ASN A 47 -23.72 -22.10 -18.66
C ASN A 47 -23.68 -20.57 -18.53
N GLU A 48 -24.24 -19.82 -19.48
CA GLU A 48 -24.32 -18.35 -19.38
C GLU A 48 -25.17 -17.91 -18.17
N LEU A 49 -26.28 -18.60 -17.89
CA LEU A 49 -27.13 -18.31 -16.73
C LEU A 49 -26.47 -18.69 -15.40
N GLU A 50 -25.76 -19.82 -15.33
CA GLU A 50 -24.98 -20.20 -14.16
C GLU A 50 -23.85 -19.21 -13.90
N GLN A 51 -23.15 -18.80 -14.96
CA GLN A 51 -22.04 -17.83 -14.87
C GLN A 51 -22.53 -16.45 -14.43
N ARG A 52 -23.69 -15.99 -14.94
CA ARG A 52 -24.35 -14.76 -14.47
C ARG A 52 -24.76 -14.87 -13.00
N ARG A 53 -25.39 -15.98 -12.60
CA ARG A 53 -25.77 -16.21 -11.22
C ARG A 53 -24.56 -16.17 -10.29
N THR A 54 -23.47 -16.88 -10.60
CA THR A 54 -22.25 -16.84 -9.77
C THR A 54 -21.62 -15.46 -9.71
N THR A 55 -21.67 -14.69 -10.82
CA THR A 55 -21.15 -13.32 -10.84
C THR A 55 -22.00 -12.39 -9.97
N GLU A 56 -23.32 -12.52 -10.02
CA GLU A 56 -24.26 -11.76 -9.19
C GLU A 56 -24.13 -12.14 -7.70
N GLU A 57 -23.97 -13.43 -7.39
CA GLU A 57 -23.78 -13.95 -6.03
C GLU A 57 -22.46 -13.44 -5.43
N PHE A 58 -21.38 -13.41 -6.22
CA PHE A 58 -20.08 -12.85 -5.82
C PHE A 58 -20.12 -11.33 -5.65
N ALA A 59 -20.81 -10.61 -6.56
CA ALA A 59 -21.01 -9.17 -6.44
C ALA A 59 -21.84 -8.82 -5.20
N PHE A 60 -22.86 -9.62 -4.88
CA PHE A 60 -23.68 -9.46 -3.69
C PHE A 60 -22.88 -9.73 -2.40
N GLN A 61 -22.06 -10.79 -2.36
CA GLN A 61 -21.17 -11.08 -1.23
C GLN A 61 -20.12 -9.98 -1.01
N ARG A 62 -19.52 -9.46 -2.10
CA ARG A 62 -18.58 -8.33 -2.04
C ARG A 62 -19.25 -7.07 -1.49
N ASN A 63 -20.48 -6.78 -1.94
CA ASN A 63 -21.23 -5.64 -1.43
C ASN A 63 -21.60 -5.81 0.06
N LEU A 64 -21.98 -7.02 0.49
CA LEU A 64 -22.22 -7.34 1.90
C LEU A 64 -20.98 -7.15 2.76
N PHE A 65 -19.81 -7.58 2.26
CA PHE A 65 -18.53 -7.39 2.96
C PHE A 65 -18.15 -5.91 3.03
N ARG A 66 -18.36 -5.15 1.96
CA ARG A 66 -18.16 -3.69 1.93
C ARG A 66 -19.04 -2.96 2.95
N VAL A 67 -20.33 -3.31 3.00
CA VAL A 67 -21.28 -2.76 3.98
C VAL A 67 -20.88 -3.16 5.41
N GLY A 68 -20.38 -4.39 5.61
CA GLY A 68 -19.87 -4.83 6.91
C GLY A 68 -18.63 -4.06 7.38
N HIS A 69 -17.71 -3.77 6.47
CA HIS A 69 -16.51 -2.98 6.75
C HIS A 69 -16.85 -1.50 6.99
N GLU A 70 -17.73 -0.91 6.18
CA GLU A 70 -18.25 0.44 6.38
C GLU A 70 -18.99 0.55 7.73
N LEU A 71 -19.79 -0.45 8.12
CA LEU A 71 -20.43 -0.51 9.45
C LEU A 71 -19.41 -0.69 10.59
N GLY A 72 -18.31 -1.40 10.35
CA GLY A 72 -17.22 -1.56 11.30
C GLY A 72 -16.50 -0.23 11.57
N ALA A 73 -16.11 0.47 10.51
CA ALA A 73 -15.48 1.79 10.58
C ALA A 73 -16.42 2.82 11.25
N VAL A 74 -17.69 2.86 10.85
CA VAL A 74 -18.69 3.74 11.49
C VAL A 74 -18.90 3.40 12.97
N ARG A 75 -18.83 2.12 13.36
CA ARG A 75 -18.94 1.71 14.76
C ARG A 75 -17.71 2.11 15.57
N GLU A 76 -16.53 2.04 14.98
CA GLU A 76 -15.27 2.45 15.61
C GLU A 76 -15.19 3.97 15.76
N ASP A 77 -15.64 4.72 14.75
CA ASP A 77 -15.82 6.18 14.80
C ASP A 77 -16.91 6.59 15.80
N LEU A 78 -18.01 5.83 15.89
CA LEU A 78 -19.04 6.08 16.89
C LEU A 78 -18.53 5.75 18.30
N ALA A 79 -17.67 4.74 18.46
CA ALA A 79 -17.05 4.41 19.74
C ALA A 79 -15.98 5.43 20.15
N SER A 80 -15.18 5.94 19.20
CA SER A 80 -14.22 7.02 19.45
C SER A 80 -14.95 8.32 19.78
N SER A 81 -16.00 8.66 19.03
CA SER A 81 -16.87 9.81 19.28
C SER A 81 -17.63 9.68 20.60
N ALA A 82 -18.08 8.49 20.98
CA ALA A 82 -18.70 8.24 22.27
C ALA A 82 -17.71 8.35 23.44
N ARG A 83 -16.44 7.95 23.25
CA ARG A 83 -15.37 8.17 24.25
C ARG A 83 -15.05 9.66 24.43
N HIS A 84 -14.97 10.40 23.32
CA HIS A 84 -14.79 11.86 23.37
C HIS A 84 -16.01 12.54 23.98
N ALA A 85 -17.23 12.11 23.64
CA ALA A 85 -18.47 12.61 24.23
C ALA A 85 -18.58 12.26 25.72
N ALA A 86 -18.10 11.10 26.17
CA ALA A 86 -18.03 10.74 27.57
C ALA A 86 -17.00 11.58 28.34
N GLN A 87 -15.86 11.90 27.72
CA GLN A 87 -14.86 12.80 28.31
C GLN A 87 -15.35 14.24 28.39
N THR A 88 -16.00 14.77 27.35
CA THR A 88 -16.60 16.10 27.38
C THR A 88 -17.80 16.16 28.32
N SER A 89 -18.60 15.10 28.40
CA SER A 89 -19.68 14.96 29.39
C SER A 89 -19.15 14.92 30.82
N ALA A 90 -18.04 14.21 31.09
CA ALA A 90 -17.41 14.19 32.40
C ALA A 90 -16.80 15.54 32.78
N LEU A 91 -16.29 16.28 31.79
CA LEU A 91 -15.81 17.65 31.99
C LEU A 91 -16.97 18.62 32.25
N ALA A 92 -18.07 18.48 31.50
CA ALA A 92 -19.29 19.26 31.68
C ALA A 92 -19.96 18.99 33.04
N GLU A 93 -20.02 17.74 33.47
CA GLU A 93 -20.55 17.35 34.80
C GLU A 93 -19.67 17.93 35.93
N ARG A 94 -18.34 17.94 35.75
CA ARG A 94 -17.43 18.62 36.69
C ARG A 94 -17.60 20.13 36.71
N LEU A 95 -17.87 20.74 35.56
CA LEU A 95 -18.13 22.17 35.46
C LEU A 95 -19.48 22.54 36.09
N GLU A 96 -20.51 21.70 35.89
CA GLU A 96 -21.84 21.85 36.49
C GLU A 96 -21.79 21.70 38.01
N VAL A 97 -21.01 20.75 38.53
CA VAL A 97 -20.76 20.63 39.98
C VAL A 97 -20.03 21.87 40.52
N ALA A 98 -19.07 22.40 39.78
CA ALA A 98 -18.37 23.63 40.17
C ALA A 98 -19.31 24.85 40.15
N GLU A 99 -20.16 24.99 39.14
CA GLU A 99 -21.17 26.05 39.05
C GLU A 99 -22.23 25.94 40.16
N ALA A 100 -22.68 24.73 40.49
CA ALA A 100 -23.62 24.50 41.59
C ALA A 100 -23.01 24.88 42.95
N HIS A 101 -21.74 24.51 43.20
CA HIS A 101 -21.04 24.95 44.41
C HIS A 101 -20.88 26.47 44.48
N LEU A 102 -20.59 27.14 43.35
CA LEU A 102 -20.50 28.60 43.33
C LEU A 102 -21.85 29.27 43.60
N ALA A 103 -22.96 28.69 43.12
CA ALA A 103 -24.31 29.18 43.40
C ALA A 103 -24.70 29.00 44.88
N GLU A 104 -24.33 27.85 45.48
CA GLU A 104 -24.54 27.57 46.91
C GLU A 104 -23.77 28.56 47.79
N ILE A 105 -22.50 28.82 47.45
CA ILE A 105 -21.67 29.84 48.13
C ILE A 105 -22.32 31.22 48.03
N GLY A 106 -22.87 31.60 46.86
CA GLY A 106 -23.57 32.86 46.68
C GLY A 106 -24.78 33.01 47.61
N SER A 107 -25.61 31.96 47.71
CA SER A 107 -26.79 31.94 48.59
C SER A 107 -26.40 32.04 50.06
N GLU A 108 -25.36 31.34 50.51
CA GLU A 108 -24.89 31.41 51.90
C GLU A 108 -24.34 32.80 52.25
N ILE A 109 -23.68 33.48 51.32
CA ILE A 109 -23.20 34.86 51.51
C ILE A 109 -24.39 35.82 51.67
N ASP A 110 -25.43 35.66 50.85
CA ASP A 110 -26.64 36.47 50.93
C ASP A 110 -27.40 36.27 52.25
N ASP A 111 -27.52 35.01 52.72
CA ASP A 111 -28.14 34.69 54.02
C ASP A 111 -27.34 35.25 55.21
N HIS A 112 -26.01 35.20 55.13
CA HIS A 112 -25.15 35.83 56.14
C HIS A 112 -25.21 37.35 56.10
N ALA A 113 -25.32 37.97 54.92
CA ALA A 113 -25.50 39.41 54.78
C ALA A 113 -26.84 39.87 55.37
N ALA A 114 -27.92 39.09 55.18
CA ALA A 114 -29.22 39.33 55.80
C ALA A 114 -29.14 39.21 57.33
N SER A 115 -28.53 38.14 57.85
CA SER A 115 -28.34 37.92 59.29
C SER A 115 -27.51 39.04 59.96
N LEU A 116 -26.49 39.56 59.26
CA LEU A 116 -25.69 40.69 59.75
C LEU A 116 -26.47 42.00 59.76
N ASN A 117 -27.43 42.19 58.84
CA ASN A 117 -28.31 43.36 58.84
C ASN A 117 -29.35 43.28 59.96
N ASP A 118 -29.97 42.11 60.18
CA ASP A 118 -30.93 41.89 61.27
C ASP A 118 -30.26 42.13 62.64
N LEU A 119 -29.03 41.64 62.82
CA LEU A 119 -28.24 41.87 64.04
C LEU A 119 -27.85 43.34 64.21
N ARG A 120 -27.58 44.07 63.13
CA ARG A 120 -27.36 45.54 63.19
C ARG A 120 -28.62 46.28 63.61
N GLU A 121 -29.79 45.77 63.23
CA GLU A 121 -31.08 46.32 63.64
C GLU A 121 -31.38 46.00 65.12
N GLU A 122 -31.07 44.79 65.59
CA GLU A 122 -31.12 44.40 67.00
C GLU A 122 -30.08 45.14 67.88
N GLN A 123 -28.92 45.52 67.32
CA GLN A 123 -27.89 46.32 67.98
C GLN A 123 -28.37 47.74 68.33
N ALA A 124 -29.46 48.22 67.72
CA ALA A 124 -30.12 49.45 68.12
C ALA A 124 -30.86 49.34 69.47
N GLU A 125 -31.09 48.11 69.97
CA GLU A 125 -31.93 47.84 71.15
C GLU A 125 -31.14 47.36 72.40
N PHE A 126 -29.91 46.85 72.26
CA PHE A 126 -29.09 46.37 73.40
C PHE A 126 -27.67 46.98 73.46
N GLY A 127 -27.20 47.25 74.69
CA GLY A 127 -25.99 48.03 74.97
C GLY A 127 -24.65 47.42 74.54
N PRO A 128 -23.58 48.25 74.43
CA PRO A 128 -22.50 48.08 73.44
C PRO A 128 -21.51 46.92 73.68
N HIS A 129 -21.39 46.39 74.90
CA HIS A 129 -20.16 45.67 75.29
C HIS A 129 -20.21 44.14 75.25
N VAL A 130 -21.39 43.53 75.07
CA VAL A 130 -21.51 42.05 74.97
C VAL A 130 -21.61 41.58 73.51
N LEU A 131 -22.08 42.44 72.60
CA LEU A 131 -22.31 42.10 71.19
C LEU A 131 -21.03 42.15 70.34
N GLU A 132 -20.12 43.10 70.58
CA GLU A 132 -18.88 43.26 69.79
C GLU A 132 -18.01 41.99 69.83
N ALA A 133 -17.84 41.38 71.00
CA ALA A 133 -17.00 40.19 71.16
C ALA A 133 -17.58 38.91 70.52
N GLU A 134 -18.88 38.85 70.28
CA GLU A 134 -19.53 37.75 69.56
C GLU A 134 -19.50 38.00 68.05
N LEU A 135 -19.68 39.26 67.63
CA LEU A 135 -19.57 39.68 66.24
C LEU A 135 -18.14 39.42 65.71
N ASP A 136 -17.12 39.81 66.47
CA ASP A 136 -15.71 39.61 66.10
C ASP A 136 -15.36 38.12 65.96
N ARG A 137 -15.86 37.27 66.88
CA ARG A 137 -15.64 35.81 66.79
C ARG A 137 -16.27 35.21 65.54
N ARG A 138 -17.43 35.71 65.13
CA ARG A 138 -18.15 35.20 63.95
C ARG A 138 -17.56 35.71 62.64
N VAL A 139 -17.11 36.97 62.61
CA VAL A 139 -16.36 37.54 61.47
C VAL A 139 -15.05 36.79 61.26
N GLU A 140 -14.31 36.49 62.32
CA GLU A 140 -13.06 35.73 62.22
C GLU A 140 -13.29 34.27 61.76
N GLY A 141 -14.40 33.66 62.21
CA GLY A 141 -14.83 32.34 61.74
C GLY A 141 -15.15 32.32 60.24
N LEU A 142 -15.91 33.31 59.75
CA LEU A 142 -16.22 33.46 58.32
C LEU A 142 -14.97 33.72 57.49
N ARG A 143 -14.05 34.54 58.00
CA ARG A 143 -12.77 34.83 57.33
C ARG A 143 -11.94 33.57 57.17
N SER A 144 -11.85 32.76 58.22
CA SER A 144 -11.14 31.48 58.19
C SER A 144 -11.75 30.50 57.17
N GLN A 145 -13.08 30.40 57.13
CA GLN A 145 -13.79 29.56 56.16
C GLN A 145 -13.62 30.03 54.71
N LEU A 146 -13.66 31.34 54.47
CA LEU A 146 -13.39 31.93 53.15
C LEU A 146 -11.96 31.66 52.69
N GLU A 147 -10.98 31.77 53.59
CA GLU A 147 -9.58 31.45 53.27
C GLU A 147 -9.38 29.98 52.92
N GLU A 148 -10.02 29.06 53.65
CA GLU A 148 -9.95 27.62 53.36
C GLU A 148 -10.60 27.28 52.01
N ARG A 149 -11.79 27.85 51.73
CA ARG A 149 -12.47 27.66 50.45
C ARG A 149 -11.69 28.28 49.28
N TRP A 150 -11.09 29.46 49.47
CA TRP A 150 -10.25 30.08 48.43
C TRP A 150 -9.04 29.20 48.07
N ARG A 151 -8.35 28.63 49.07
CA ARG A 151 -7.27 27.67 48.84
C ARG A 151 -7.74 26.43 48.08
N SER A 152 -8.96 25.96 48.35
CA SER A 152 -9.53 24.81 47.61
C SER A 152 -9.81 25.15 46.14
N ILE A 153 -10.34 26.33 45.84
CA ILE A 153 -10.60 26.78 44.46
C ILE A 153 -9.27 26.95 43.71
N GLU A 154 -8.28 27.56 44.36
CA GLU A 154 -6.94 27.74 43.79
C GLU A 154 -6.28 26.38 43.48
N GLY A 155 -6.44 25.39 44.36
CA GLY A 155 -5.99 24.02 44.12
C GLY A 155 -6.67 23.36 42.91
N LEU A 156 -8.00 23.48 42.80
CA LEU A 156 -8.75 22.94 41.66
C LEU A 156 -8.36 23.61 40.33
N ALA A 157 -8.18 24.93 40.35
CA ALA A 157 -7.76 25.69 39.17
C ALA A 157 -6.35 25.27 38.72
N SER A 158 -5.42 25.09 39.67
CA SER A 158 -4.06 24.61 39.37
C SER A 158 -4.08 23.22 38.73
N SER A 159 -4.84 22.28 39.31
CA SER A 159 -4.96 20.92 38.77
C SER A 159 -5.62 20.88 37.39
N ALA A 160 -6.63 21.72 37.15
CA ALA A 160 -7.26 21.83 35.84
C ALA A 160 -6.30 22.40 34.78
N ASN A 161 -5.49 23.39 35.15
CA ASN A 161 -4.49 23.97 34.25
C ASN A 161 -3.37 22.96 33.92
N GLU A 162 -2.90 22.20 34.91
CA GLU A 162 -1.93 21.12 34.70
C GLU A 162 -2.46 20.04 33.74
N ALA A 163 -3.71 19.59 33.94
CA ALA A 163 -4.34 18.61 33.07
C ALA A 163 -4.50 19.12 31.62
N ALA A 164 -4.85 20.39 31.45
CA ALA A 164 -4.94 21.02 30.13
C ALA A 164 -3.57 21.08 29.43
N HIS A 165 -2.53 21.49 30.15
CA HIS A 165 -1.16 21.51 29.62
C HIS A 165 -0.65 20.12 29.23
N GLN A 166 -0.94 19.09 30.04
CA GLN A 166 -0.60 17.70 29.73
C GLN A 166 -1.29 17.22 28.46
N SER A 167 -2.60 17.47 28.33
CA SER A 167 -3.36 17.08 27.15
C SER A 167 -2.87 17.79 25.88
N SER A 168 -2.55 19.09 25.94
CA SER A 168 -1.95 19.80 24.81
C SER A 168 -0.57 19.26 24.43
N ALA A 169 0.25 18.87 25.41
CA ALA A 169 1.55 18.27 25.15
C ALA A 169 1.43 16.87 24.51
N GLU A 170 0.45 16.07 24.91
CA GLU A 170 0.16 14.78 24.27
C GLU A 170 -0.33 14.95 22.83
N VAL A 171 -1.22 15.91 22.57
CA VAL A 171 -1.67 16.24 21.21
C VAL A 171 -0.49 16.67 20.34
N ALA A 172 0.38 17.54 20.84
CA ALA A 172 1.57 17.97 20.11
C ALA A 172 2.55 16.82 19.82
N ARG A 173 2.70 15.85 20.73
CA ARG A 173 3.50 14.64 20.51
C ARG A 173 2.88 13.72 19.46
N LEU A 174 1.56 13.55 19.48
CA LEU A 174 0.82 12.79 18.47
C LEU A 174 0.92 13.45 17.09
N GLU A 175 0.76 14.77 17.00
CA GLU A 175 0.96 15.53 15.76
C GLU A 175 2.38 15.37 15.22
N ALA A 176 3.40 15.42 16.09
CA ALA A 176 4.79 15.17 15.71
C ALA A 176 5.04 13.72 15.25
N SER A 177 4.31 12.73 15.80
CA SER A 177 4.40 11.33 15.35
C SER A 177 3.71 11.06 14.01
N ILE A 178 2.82 11.97 13.57
CA ILE A 178 2.08 11.86 12.30
C ILE A 178 2.83 12.57 11.16
N GLN A 179 3.75 13.50 11.47
CA GLN A 179 4.59 14.17 10.48
C GLN A 179 6.02 13.61 10.52
N TYR A 180 6.27 12.51 9.83
CA TYR A 180 7.63 12.25 9.34
C TYR A 180 7.97 13.36 8.33
N PRO A 181 8.92 14.27 8.60
CA PRO A 181 9.41 15.16 7.56
C PRO A 181 9.99 14.29 6.46
N ARG A 182 9.40 14.32 5.27
CA ARG A 182 9.88 13.54 4.12
C ARG A 182 11.30 14.00 3.78
N ASP A 183 12.26 13.11 3.96
CA ASP A 183 13.65 13.32 3.56
C ASP A 183 13.75 13.21 2.04
N PHE A 184 13.47 14.31 1.34
CA PHE A 184 13.47 14.32 -0.13
C PHE A 184 14.83 13.97 -0.73
N GLU A 185 15.93 14.33 -0.05
CA GLU A 185 17.30 14.03 -0.50
C GLU A 185 17.57 12.52 -0.34
N GLY A 186 17.22 11.94 0.81
CA GLY A 186 17.29 10.50 1.04
C GLY A 186 16.41 9.71 0.07
N MET A 187 15.15 10.12 -0.13
CA MET A 187 14.24 9.50 -1.09
C MET A 187 14.78 9.55 -2.51
N TRP A 188 15.35 10.69 -2.93
CA TRP A 188 15.95 10.78 -4.26
C TRP A 188 17.12 9.81 -4.40
N ARG A 189 18.07 9.84 -3.46
CA ARG A 189 19.27 8.98 -3.46
C ARG A 189 18.93 7.49 -3.42
N ASP A 190 17.94 7.10 -2.63
CA ASP A 190 17.68 5.70 -2.30
C ASP A 190 16.62 5.06 -3.23
N ILE A 191 15.68 5.86 -3.75
CA ILE A 191 14.57 5.37 -4.60
C ILE A 191 14.79 5.74 -6.08
N VAL A 192 15.18 6.98 -6.38
CA VAL A 192 15.20 7.45 -7.78
C VAL A 192 16.57 7.37 -8.43
N GLY A 193 17.61 7.78 -7.71
CA GLY A 193 19.00 7.75 -8.14
C GLY A 193 19.50 6.39 -8.61
N PRO A 194 19.05 5.25 -8.05
CA PRO A 194 19.43 3.93 -8.56
C PRO A 194 18.74 3.54 -9.85
N VAL A 195 17.66 4.23 -10.27
CA VAL A 195 16.90 3.86 -11.46
C VAL A 195 17.48 4.52 -12.70
N VAL A 196 17.78 3.71 -13.70
CA VAL A 196 18.41 4.12 -14.95
C VAL A 196 17.48 3.90 -16.13
N GLN A 197 17.69 4.63 -17.21
CA GLN A 197 17.00 4.38 -18.47
C GLN A 197 17.83 3.45 -19.36
N LEU A 198 17.21 2.41 -19.89
CA LEU A 198 17.81 1.57 -20.94
C LEU A 198 17.16 1.95 -22.26
N ALA A 199 17.92 2.44 -23.23
CA ALA A 199 17.36 2.91 -24.50
C ALA A 199 18.13 2.37 -25.71
N GLY A 200 17.39 1.72 -26.61
CA GLY A 200 17.85 1.36 -27.95
C GLY A 200 17.25 2.28 -29.00
N GLU A 201 17.49 1.99 -30.28
CA GLU A 201 16.98 2.82 -31.38
C GLU A 201 15.45 2.91 -31.44
N THR A 202 14.76 1.86 -30.97
CA THR A 202 13.29 1.74 -31.09
C THR A 202 12.58 1.32 -29.81
N SER A 203 13.32 0.99 -28.76
CA SER A 203 12.79 0.51 -27.49
C SER A 203 13.38 1.29 -26.34
N VAL A 204 12.58 1.51 -25.31
CA VAL A 204 13.00 2.13 -24.06
C VAL A 204 12.41 1.37 -22.88
N GLY A 205 13.23 1.19 -21.86
CA GLY A 205 12.83 0.64 -20.58
C GLY A 205 13.66 1.25 -19.47
N SER A 206 13.66 0.58 -18.33
CA SER A 206 14.33 1.01 -17.13
C SER A 206 15.24 -0.10 -16.60
N GLY A 207 16.16 0.24 -15.71
CA GLY A 207 16.93 -0.70 -14.91
C GLY A 207 17.11 -0.16 -13.50
N VAL A 208 17.53 -1.02 -12.57
CA VAL A 208 17.85 -0.64 -11.20
C VAL A 208 19.29 -1.03 -10.90
N LEU A 209 20.13 -0.03 -10.62
CA LEU A 209 21.51 -0.19 -10.19
C LEU A 209 21.56 -0.81 -8.79
N LEU A 210 22.42 -1.81 -8.62
CA LEU A 210 22.85 -2.31 -7.33
C LEU A 210 24.07 -1.51 -6.84
N PRO A 211 24.46 -1.60 -5.56
CA PRO A 211 25.64 -0.89 -5.07
C PRO A 211 26.92 -1.29 -5.82
N SER A 212 27.71 -0.29 -6.26
CA SER A 212 28.99 -0.50 -6.93
C SER A 212 29.97 -1.27 -6.06
N ARG A 213 30.70 -2.21 -6.66
CA ARG A 213 31.74 -3.02 -6.00
C ARG A 213 33.07 -2.86 -6.73
N PRO A 214 34.22 -2.83 -6.03
CA PRO A 214 35.52 -2.85 -6.68
C PRO A 214 35.69 -4.10 -7.55
N ASP A 215 36.17 -3.95 -8.78
CA ASP A 215 36.35 -5.06 -9.72
C ASP A 215 37.68 -5.82 -9.56
N GLY A 216 38.60 -5.28 -8.76
CA GLY A 216 39.94 -5.84 -8.54
C GLY A 216 41.00 -5.42 -9.56
N GLU A 217 40.61 -4.74 -10.64
CA GLU A 217 41.50 -4.18 -11.67
C GLU A 217 41.74 -2.67 -11.52
N GLY A 218 41.09 -2.06 -10.53
CA GLY A 218 41.25 -0.64 -10.19
C GLY A 218 40.04 0.20 -10.58
N GLY A 219 38.98 -0.41 -11.11
CA GLY A 219 37.68 0.20 -11.37
C GLY A 219 36.58 -0.37 -10.47
N PHE A 220 35.35 -0.14 -10.88
CA PHE A 220 34.15 -0.58 -10.21
C PHE A 220 33.23 -1.35 -11.17
N ALA A 221 32.69 -2.46 -10.69
CA ALA A 221 31.61 -3.18 -11.33
C ALA A 221 30.29 -2.85 -10.63
N THR A 222 29.34 -2.31 -11.37
CA THR A 222 27.99 -2.02 -10.88
C THR A 222 27.00 -2.92 -11.61
N HIS A 223 26.39 -3.84 -10.88
CA HIS A 223 25.36 -4.72 -11.42
C HIS A 223 24.04 -3.98 -11.51
N LEU A 224 23.19 -4.34 -12.47
CA LEU A 224 21.85 -3.78 -12.58
C LEU A 224 20.84 -4.85 -12.95
N LEU A 225 19.64 -4.71 -12.40
CA LEU A 225 18.49 -5.55 -12.70
C LEU A 225 17.54 -4.84 -13.65
N THR A 226 16.97 -5.60 -14.58
CA THR A 226 15.95 -5.11 -15.50
C THR A 226 15.02 -6.25 -15.93
N ALA A 227 14.00 -5.94 -16.72
CA ALA A 227 13.16 -6.96 -17.33
C ALA A 227 13.81 -7.50 -18.61
N TRP A 228 13.81 -8.82 -18.80
CA TRP A 228 14.47 -9.45 -19.96
C TRP A 228 13.95 -8.91 -21.30
N HIS A 229 12.64 -8.72 -21.42
CA HIS A 229 12.08 -8.20 -22.67
C HIS A 229 12.61 -6.82 -23.05
N VAL A 230 13.03 -5.98 -22.09
CA VAL A 230 13.63 -4.67 -22.38
C VAL A 230 14.96 -4.86 -23.13
N VAL A 231 15.84 -5.70 -22.58
CA VAL A 231 17.14 -6.01 -23.20
C VAL A 231 16.96 -6.64 -24.57
N ARG A 232 16.07 -7.64 -24.66
CA ARG A 232 15.75 -8.32 -25.92
C ARG A 232 15.26 -7.34 -26.99
N ASP A 233 14.38 -6.41 -26.62
CA ASP A 233 13.81 -5.45 -27.58
C ASP A 233 14.84 -4.39 -28.00
N ILE A 234 15.83 -4.07 -27.16
CA ILE A 234 16.97 -3.20 -27.49
C ILE A 234 17.95 -3.90 -28.42
N GLN A 235 18.28 -5.17 -28.17
CA GLN A 235 19.23 -5.93 -29.00
C GLN A 235 18.64 -6.38 -30.34
N VAL A 236 17.32 -6.24 -30.55
CA VAL A 236 16.53 -6.51 -31.77
C VAL A 236 16.56 -7.97 -32.26
N ASP A 237 17.60 -8.76 -31.96
CA ASP A 237 17.75 -10.15 -32.37
C ASP A 237 18.53 -11.00 -31.34
N LEU A 238 18.16 -12.28 -31.18
CA LEU A 238 18.81 -13.19 -30.22
C LEU A 238 20.25 -13.58 -30.60
N ASP A 239 20.70 -13.20 -31.79
CA ASP A 239 22.04 -13.44 -32.32
C ASP A 239 23.05 -12.33 -31.95
N HIS A 240 22.59 -11.19 -31.40
CA HIS A 240 23.42 -10.04 -31.01
C HIS A 240 23.45 -9.81 -29.49
N ARG A 241 23.50 -10.90 -28.72
CA ARG A 241 23.53 -10.85 -27.24
C ARG A 241 24.74 -10.14 -26.66
N ASP A 242 25.82 -10.08 -27.42
CA ASP A 242 27.06 -9.41 -27.05
C ASP A 242 26.98 -7.88 -27.28
N MET A 243 25.87 -7.35 -27.83
CA MET A 243 25.69 -5.92 -28.03
C MET A 243 25.48 -5.24 -26.67
N PRO A 244 26.33 -4.26 -26.29
CA PRO A 244 26.15 -3.52 -25.05
C PRO A 244 24.84 -2.72 -25.06
N VAL A 245 24.18 -2.65 -23.91
CA VAL A 245 22.91 -1.96 -23.72
C VAL A 245 23.18 -0.52 -23.28
N PRO A 246 22.80 0.51 -24.08
CA PRO A 246 22.98 1.89 -23.67
C PRO A 246 22.14 2.19 -22.43
N THR A 247 22.80 2.74 -21.42
CA THR A 247 22.27 2.98 -20.08
C THR A 247 22.51 4.43 -19.68
N PHE A 248 21.43 5.17 -19.45
CA PHE A 248 21.49 6.57 -19.03
C PHE A 248 21.29 6.66 -17.52
N ILE A 249 22.29 7.23 -16.84
CA ILE A 249 22.37 7.39 -15.39
C ILE A 249 22.10 8.85 -15.05
N TYR A 250 21.22 9.08 -14.08
CA TYR A 250 20.74 10.40 -13.70
C TYR A 250 21.28 10.82 -12.33
N ALA A 251 21.91 11.99 -12.27
CA ALA A 251 22.34 12.62 -11.03
C ALA A 251 21.27 13.57 -10.48
N GLU A 252 21.34 13.86 -9.18
CA GLU A 252 20.41 14.80 -8.50
C GLU A 252 20.46 16.22 -9.07
N ASP A 253 21.60 16.65 -9.58
CA ASP A 253 21.77 17.95 -10.22
C ASP A 253 21.21 18.02 -11.65
N GLY A 254 20.64 16.92 -12.15
CA GLY A 254 20.10 16.78 -13.50
C GLY A 254 21.14 16.40 -14.56
N THR A 255 22.39 16.12 -14.17
CA THR A 255 23.40 15.58 -15.08
C THR A 255 23.00 14.17 -15.53
N VAL A 256 23.17 13.89 -16.82
CA VAL A 256 22.93 12.58 -17.41
C VAL A 256 24.22 12.04 -18.00
N THR A 257 24.63 10.85 -17.59
CA THR A 257 25.79 10.13 -18.12
C THR A 257 25.31 8.90 -18.89
N GLU A 258 25.85 8.70 -20.08
CA GLU A 258 25.60 7.51 -20.90
C GLU A 258 26.73 6.51 -20.70
N GLU A 259 26.37 5.30 -20.30
CA GLU A 259 27.27 4.15 -20.16
C GLU A 259 26.72 2.95 -20.94
N PHE A 260 27.53 1.90 -21.08
CA PHE A 260 27.16 0.70 -21.83
C PHE A 260 27.22 -0.53 -20.94
N ALA A 261 26.07 -1.15 -20.68
CA ALA A 261 25.96 -2.31 -19.83
C ALA A 261 26.10 -3.61 -20.62
N GLU A 262 26.83 -4.58 -20.09
CA GLU A 262 26.98 -5.91 -20.67
C GLU A 262 25.97 -6.88 -20.04
N LEU A 263 25.31 -7.69 -20.86
CA LEU A 263 24.39 -8.72 -20.38
C LEU A 263 25.18 -9.89 -19.77
N LEU A 264 24.96 -10.16 -18.48
CA LEU A 264 25.58 -11.28 -17.78
C LEU A 264 24.70 -12.53 -17.83
N ASP A 265 23.42 -12.38 -17.49
CA ASP A 265 22.50 -13.50 -17.38
C ASP A 265 21.03 -13.04 -17.52
N PHE A 266 20.13 -13.96 -17.84
CA PHE A 266 18.70 -13.67 -17.95
C PHE A 266 17.81 -14.91 -17.82
N ASP A 267 16.56 -14.69 -17.42
CA ASP A 267 15.52 -15.70 -17.41
C ASP A 267 14.26 -15.20 -18.17
N PRO A 268 13.91 -15.83 -19.31
CA PRO A 268 12.72 -15.46 -20.07
C PRO A 268 11.38 -15.80 -19.41
N GLU A 269 11.34 -16.77 -18.50
CA GLU A 269 10.11 -17.20 -17.83
C GLU A 269 9.68 -16.19 -16.77
N ILE A 270 10.60 -15.77 -15.90
CA ILE A 270 10.34 -14.74 -14.88
C ILE A 270 10.59 -13.31 -15.38
N ASP A 271 11.03 -13.17 -16.64
CA ASP A 271 11.22 -11.90 -17.35
C ASP A 271 12.22 -10.97 -16.64
N VAL A 272 13.39 -11.49 -16.26
CA VAL A 272 14.46 -10.75 -15.58
C VAL A 272 15.79 -10.87 -16.34
N ALA A 273 16.61 -9.83 -16.28
CA ALA A 273 17.99 -9.85 -16.75
C ALA A 273 18.92 -9.14 -15.76
N LEU A 274 20.14 -9.66 -15.66
CA LEU A 274 21.25 -9.10 -14.91
C LEU A 274 22.29 -8.57 -15.89
N LEU A 275 22.64 -7.29 -15.76
CA LEU A 275 23.69 -6.65 -16.54
C LEU A 275 24.76 -6.09 -15.61
N VAL A 276 25.90 -5.71 -16.19
CA VAL A 276 27.00 -5.06 -15.47
C VAL A 276 27.52 -3.84 -16.21
N LEU A 277 27.87 -2.81 -15.44
CA LEU A 277 28.57 -1.61 -15.88
C LEU A 277 29.97 -1.62 -15.26
N HIS A 278 30.98 -1.35 -16.08
CA HIS A 278 32.36 -1.16 -15.64
C HIS A 278 32.72 0.32 -15.71
N THR A 279 33.03 0.93 -14.57
CA THR A 279 33.31 2.37 -14.45
C THR A 279 34.62 2.62 -13.72
N ASP A 280 35.27 3.74 -14.03
CA ASP A 280 36.51 4.14 -13.34
C ASP A 280 36.25 4.58 -11.89
N GLU A 281 35.06 5.14 -11.62
CA GLU A 281 34.63 5.59 -10.30
C GLU A 281 33.35 4.86 -9.88
N ALA A 282 33.13 4.73 -8.56
CA ALA A 282 31.91 4.14 -8.03
C ALA A 282 30.71 5.02 -8.37
N LEU A 283 29.62 4.41 -8.82
CA LEU A 283 28.36 5.14 -9.01
C LEU A 283 27.81 5.55 -7.62
N PRO A 284 27.32 6.78 -7.48
CA PRO A 284 26.96 7.32 -6.17
C PRO A 284 25.70 6.67 -5.57
N ASN A 285 24.83 6.13 -6.41
CA ASN A 285 23.52 5.60 -6.03
C ASN A 285 23.40 4.13 -6.43
N GLY A 286 22.92 3.30 -5.51
CA GLY A 286 22.60 1.89 -5.75
C GLY A 286 21.51 1.45 -4.79
N ALA A 287 20.55 0.68 -5.28
CA ALA A 287 19.36 0.29 -4.52
C ALA A 287 19.72 -0.68 -3.40
N ALA A 288 19.22 -0.40 -2.19
CA ALA A 288 19.24 -1.37 -1.11
C ALA A 288 18.24 -2.49 -1.43
N LEU A 289 18.69 -3.74 -1.37
CA LEU A 289 17.85 -4.90 -1.67
C LEU A 289 17.15 -5.38 -0.39
N ALA A 290 15.82 -5.56 -0.43
CA ALA A 290 15.08 -6.04 0.73
C ALA A 290 15.42 -7.52 1.02
N PRO A 291 15.79 -7.89 2.26
CA PRO A 291 16.07 -9.29 2.61
C PRO A 291 14.81 -10.15 2.49
N ARG A 292 14.95 -11.48 2.35
CA ARG A 292 13.82 -12.39 2.16
C ARG A 292 12.81 -12.27 3.30
N SER A 293 13.27 -12.08 4.54
CA SER A 293 12.36 -11.88 5.67
C SER A 293 11.47 -10.63 5.54
N VAL A 294 11.91 -9.56 4.85
CA VAL A 294 11.07 -8.39 4.53
C VAL A 294 10.07 -8.76 3.44
N LEU A 295 10.53 -9.41 2.37
CA LEU A 295 9.68 -9.83 1.24
C LEU A 295 8.54 -10.76 1.68
N ASP A 296 8.81 -11.70 2.59
CA ASP A 296 7.83 -12.60 3.18
C ASP A 296 6.76 -11.89 4.03
N ARG A 297 7.06 -10.68 4.49
CA ARG A 297 6.15 -9.85 5.29
C ARG A 297 5.29 -8.92 4.44
N VAL A 298 5.60 -8.71 3.17
CA VAL A 298 4.82 -7.82 2.29
C VAL A 298 3.36 -8.27 2.19
N ARG A 299 2.42 -7.36 2.38
CA ARG A 299 0.97 -7.56 2.34
C ARG A 299 0.30 -6.59 1.38
N ILE A 300 -0.96 -6.91 1.08
CA ILE A 300 -1.86 -5.97 0.39
C ILE A 300 -1.99 -4.71 1.27
N PHE A 301 -1.97 -3.54 0.64
CA PHE A 301 -1.94 -2.20 1.25
C PHE A 301 -0.59 -1.72 1.77
N ASP A 302 0.48 -2.50 1.64
CA ASP A 302 1.81 -1.98 1.95
C ASP A 302 2.16 -0.88 0.93
N PRO A 303 2.57 0.31 1.42
CA PRO A 303 2.86 1.45 0.57
C PRO A 303 4.15 1.22 -0.21
N VAL A 304 4.15 1.62 -1.49
CA VAL A 304 5.29 1.42 -2.39
C VAL A 304 5.48 2.58 -3.35
N TYR A 305 6.71 2.78 -3.76
CA TYR A 305 7.07 3.59 -4.92
C TYR A 305 7.40 2.71 -6.12
N ALA A 306 6.75 2.96 -7.25
CA ALA A 306 7.19 2.45 -8.54
C ALA A 306 7.97 3.54 -9.27
N VAL A 307 9.22 3.25 -9.61
CA VAL A 307 10.11 4.19 -10.29
C VAL A 307 10.64 3.56 -11.57
N GLY A 308 10.51 4.30 -12.67
CA GLY A 308 10.99 3.90 -13.99
C GLY A 308 11.02 5.12 -14.91
N CYS A 309 11.34 4.88 -16.17
CA CYS A 309 11.55 5.90 -17.20
C CYS A 309 10.41 5.83 -18.24
N PRO A 310 9.16 6.21 -17.88
CA PRO A 310 8.02 6.03 -18.75
C PRO A 310 8.16 6.88 -20.01
N LEU A 311 7.90 6.28 -21.17
CA LEU A 311 8.01 6.93 -22.48
C LEU A 311 9.40 7.51 -22.79
N GLY A 312 10.44 7.04 -22.10
CA GLY A 312 11.80 7.56 -22.25
C GLY A 312 12.04 8.93 -21.59
N ASN A 313 11.19 9.32 -20.64
CA ASN A 313 11.53 10.42 -19.73
C ASN A 313 12.54 9.95 -18.66
N ASP A 314 13.05 10.92 -17.91
CA ASP A 314 13.84 10.71 -16.70
C ASP A 314 13.08 9.82 -15.70
N PRO A 315 13.78 9.20 -14.72
CA PRO A 315 13.15 8.41 -13.68
C PRO A 315 12.02 9.17 -12.96
N ILE A 316 10.80 8.65 -13.05
CA ILE A 316 9.61 9.24 -12.43
C ILE A 316 9.13 8.32 -11.30
N PRO A 317 9.17 8.79 -10.03
CA PRO A 317 8.59 8.05 -8.93
C PRO A 317 7.06 8.23 -8.88
N THR A 318 6.35 7.11 -8.71
CA THR A 318 4.90 7.09 -8.51
C THR A 318 4.54 6.30 -7.26
N HIS A 319 3.75 6.91 -6.39
CA HIS A 319 3.32 6.29 -5.13
C HIS A 319 2.05 5.46 -5.33
N GLY A 320 1.99 4.32 -4.65
CA GLY A 320 0.82 3.45 -4.59
C GLY A 320 0.98 2.41 -3.49
N GLU A 321 0.31 1.29 -3.65
CA GLU A 321 0.26 0.20 -2.70
C GLU A 321 0.30 -1.15 -3.43
N VAL A 322 0.76 -2.18 -2.72
CA VAL A 322 0.60 -3.57 -3.14
C VAL A 322 -0.89 -3.93 -3.17
N SER A 323 -1.38 -4.34 -4.33
CA SER A 323 -2.78 -4.73 -4.56
C SER A 323 -3.01 -6.24 -4.46
N THR A 324 -2.01 -7.05 -4.82
CA THR A 324 -1.99 -8.49 -4.56
C THR A 324 -0.56 -9.02 -4.61
N THR A 325 -0.22 -9.99 -3.79
CA THR A 325 1.08 -10.68 -3.80
C THR A 325 1.06 -12.02 -4.53
N ALA A 326 -0.11 -12.42 -5.05
CA ALA A 326 -0.35 -13.77 -5.58
C ALA A 326 -1.00 -13.78 -6.97
N GLN A 327 -0.71 -12.79 -7.81
CA GLN A 327 -1.25 -12.74 -9.16
C GLN A 327 -0.52 -13.77 -10.03
N ARG A 328 -1.24 -14.73 -10.61
CA ARG A 328 -0.66 -15.70 -11.55
C ARG A 328 -1.03 -15.38 -12.99
N ILE A 329 -0.03 -15.19 -13.84
CA ILE A 329 -0.19 -14.96 -15.28
C ILE A 329 0.75 -15.93 -16.00
N ASP A 330 0.18 -16.75 -16.89
CA ASP A 330 0.92 -17.78 -17.64
C ASP A 330 1.78 -18.71 -16.75
N GLY A 331 1.27 -19.00 -15.53
CA GLY A 331 1.95 -19.86 -14.55
C GLY A 331 2.89 -19.12 -13.60
N GLN A 332 3.31 -17.91 -13.96
CA GLN A 332 4.28 -17.11 -13.22
C GLN A 332 3.65 -16.25 -12.14
N LEU A 333 4.37 -16.05 -11.04
CA LEU A 333 3.95 -15.26 -9.90
C LEU A 333 4.35 -13.80 -10.09
N TYR A 334 3.38 -12.91 -10.01
CA TYR A 334 3.57 -11.47 -9.99
C TYR A 334 2.92 -10.88 -8.75
N TRP A 335 3.51 -9.79 -8.26
CA TRP A 335 2.80 -8.84 -7.43
C TRP A 335 2.09 -7.84 -8.33
N MET A 336 0.90 -7.41 -7.90
CA MET A 336 0.21 -6.29 -8.54
C MET A 336 0.29 -5.09 -7.64
N ILE A 337 0.54 -3.92 -8.22
CA ILE A 337 0.55 -2.64 -7.53
C ILE A 337 -0.41 -1.66 -8.21
N ASN A 338 -0.91 -0.69 -7.44
CA ASN A 338 -1.77 0.38 -7.96
C ASN A 338 -1.04 1.70 -8.26
N ALA A 339 0.27 1.75 -7.99
CA ALA A 339 1.11 2.89 -8.37
C ALA A 339 0.98 3.14 -9.88
N PRO A 340 0.65 4.38 -10.33
CA PRO A 340 0.46 4.67 -11.74
C PRO A 340 1.71 4.37 -12.57
N THR A 341 1.60 3.43 -13.49
CA THR A 341 2.69 3.02 -14.36
C THR A 341 2.31 3.10 -15.83
N TYR A 342 3.31 3.15 -16.71
CA TYR A 342 3.10 3.19 -18.15
C TYR A 342 4.24 2.48 -18.90
N ILE A 343 4.11 2.40 -20.23
CA ILE A 343 5.16 1.87 -21.10
C ILE A 343 6.46 2.64 -20.85
N GLY A 344 7.56 1.91 -20.66
CA GLY A 344 8.87 2.44 -20.28
C GLY A 344 9.26 2.15 -18.83
N ASN A 345 8.30 1.88 -17.92
CA ASN A 345 8.61 1.48 -16.55
C ASN A 345 9.14 0.05 -16.41
N SER A 346 9.00 -0.79 -17.45
CA SER A 346 9.54 -2.15 -17.47
C SER A 346 11.03 -2.15 -17.14
N GLY A 347 11.42 -2.98 -16.18
CA GLY A 347 12.76 -3.07 -15.60
C GLY A 347 13.05 -2.07 -14.48
N GLY A 348 12.11 -1.18 -14.16
CA GLY A 348 12.22 -0.22 -13.06
C GLY A 348 11.97 -0.86 -11.70
N GLY A 349 12.25 -0.12 -10.63
CA GLY A 349 12.20 -0.64 -9.26
C GLY A 349 10.86 -0.39 -8.56
N ILE A 350 10.44 -1.37 -7.75
CA ILE A 350 9.37 -1.21 -6.76
C ILE A 350 10.02 -1.14 -5.39
N PHE A 351 9.90 -0.01 -4.72
CA PHE A 351 10.55 0.26 -3.43
C PHE A 351 9.51 0.38 -2.32
N GLU A 352 9.88 -0.03 -1.12
CA GLU A 352 9.09 0.17 0.09
C GLU A 352 9.14 1.65 0.53
N ASP A 353 8.03 2.20 1.02
CA ASP A 353 7.85 3.64 1.28
C ASP A 353 8.74 4.17 2.43
N GLU A 354 8.92 3.40 3.51
CA GLU A 354 9.63 3.87 4.71
C GLU A 354 11.14 3.56 4.69
N THR A 355 11.50 2.38 4.23
CA THR A 355 12.86 1.82 4.23
C THR A 355 13.61 2.07 2.93
N HIS A 356 12.88 2.41 1.86
CA HIS A 356 13.41 2.56 0.49
C HIS A 356 14.07 1.30 -0.05
N GLU A 357 13.84 0.13 0.56
CA GLU A 357 14.38 -1.13 0.08
C GLU A 357 13.62 -1.56 -1.19
N LEU A 358 14.36 -2.03 -2.19
CA LEU A 358 13.82 -2.61 -3.41
C LEU A 358 13.11 -3.93 -3.05
N LEU A 359 11.86 -4.05 -3.48
CA LEU A 359 10.99 -5.19 -3.26
C LEU A 359 10.80 -6.05 -4.52
N GLY A 360 10.95 -5.46 -5.70
CA GLY A 360 10.74 -6.16 -6.97
C GLY A 360 11.07 -5.30 -8.18
N ILE A 361 11.07 -5.94 -9.34
CA ILE A 361 11.29 -5.29 -10.64
C ILE A 361 9.95 -5.20 -11.36
N PHE A 362 9.58 -4.00 -11.82
CA PHE A 362 8.39 -3.80 -12.62
C PHE A 362 8.54 -4.52 -13.96
N SER A 363 7.64 -5.45 -14.27
CA SER A 363 7.73 -6.22 -15.51
C SER A 363 6.74 -5.73 -16.56
N LYS A 364 5.45 -5.65 -16.24
CA LYS A 364 4.41 -5.46 -17.26
C LYS A 364 3.25 -4.63 -16.72
N ILE A 365 2.49 -4.04 -17.64
CA ILE A 365 1.25 -3.36 -17.33
C ILE A 365 0.04 -4.09 -17.91
N TYR A 366 -1.03 -4.17 -17.14
CA TYR A 366 -2.25 -4.82 -17.61
C TYR A 366 -2.85 -4.04 -18.79
N THR A 367 -3.30 -4.79 -19.81
CA THR A 367 -4.00 -4.23 -20.97
C THR A 367 -5.37 -4.88 -21.12
N HIS A 368 -6.36 -4.08 -21.51
CA HIS A 368 -7.72 -4.55 -21.76
C HIS A 368 -8.09 -4.38 -23.24
N GLY A 369 -8.68 -5.43 -23.82
CA GLY A 369 -9.20 -5.44 -25.19
C GLY A 369 -8.22 -6.01 -26.22
N THR A 370 -8.71 -6.90 -27.09
CA THR A 370 -7.88 -7.66 -28.05
C THR A 370 -7.54 -6.88 -29.32
N LEU A 371 -8.42 -5.99 -29.79
CA LEU A 371 -8.24 -5.27 -31.07
C LEU A 371 -7.57 -3.90 -30.91
N ARG A 372 -7.76 -3.26 -29.75
CA ARG A 372 -7.16 -1.97 -29.37
C ARG A 372 -6.85 -2.04 -27.88
N PRO A 373 -5.71 -2.64 -27.51
CA PRO A 373 -5.35 -2.79 -26.12
C PRO A 373 -5.29 -1.41 -25.45
N THR A 374 -6.10 -1.23 -24.42
CA THR A 374 -6.10 -0.04 -23.59
C THR A 374 -5.25 -0.36 -22.36
N ILE A 375 -4.24 0.46 -22.11
CA ILE A 375 -3.38 0.33 -20.94
C ILE A 375 -4.20 0.68 -19.69
N VAL A 376 -4.00 -0.06 -18.61
CA VAL A 376 -4.62 0.19 -17.30
C VAL A 376 -3.51 0.63 -16.33
N PRO A 377 -3.28 1.95 -16.15
CA PRO A 377 -2.11 2.48 -15.44
C PRO A 377 -1.93 2.00 -13.99
N HIS A 378 -3.00 1.65 -13.30
CA HIS A 378 -3.01 1.24 -11.89
C HIS A 378 -3.03 -0.29 -11.70
N MET A 379 -2.75 -1.06 -12.75
CA MET A 379 -2.64 -2.52 -12.68
C MET A 379 -1.24 -2.92 -13.16
N GLY A 380 -0.25 -2.43 -12.43
CA GLY A 380 1.16 -2.73 -12.65
C GLY A 380 1.51 -4.12 -12.12
N LEU A 381 2.32 -4.88 -12.85
CA LEU A 381 2.79 -6.22 -12.46
C LEU A 381 4.29 -6.18 -12.24
N ALA A 382 4.73 -6.57 -11.05
CA ALA A 382 6.12 -6.64 -10.66
C ALA A 382 6.52 -8.08 -10.36
N THR A 383 7.71 -8.45 -10.78
CA THR A 383 8.36 -9.69 -10.38
C THR A 383 9.01 -9.46 -9.02
N PRO A 384 8.56 -10.14 -7.96
CA PRO A 384 9.08 -9.90 -6.62
C PRO A 384 10.53 -10.38 -6.50
N LEU A 385 11.33 -9.69 -5.69
CA LEU A 385 12.74 -10.04 -5.53
C LEU A 385 12.95 -11.46 -5.00
N GLY A 386 12.01 -12.04 -4.27
CA GLY A 386 12.14 -13.41 -3.76
C GLY A 386 12.30 -14.42 -4.90
N VAL A 387 11.56 -14.22 -6.00
CA VAL A 387 11.67 -15.05 -7.22
C VAL A 387 13.00 -14.77 -7.95
N ILE A 388 13.43 -13.51 -7.96
CA ILE A 388 14.71 -13.10 -8.58
C ILE A 388 15.90 -13.65 -7.79
N TYR A 389 15.82 -13.72 -6.46
CA TYR A 389 16.85 -14.31 -5.61
C TYR A 389 16.98 -15.80 -5.82
N ASP A 390 15.87 -16.53 -5.91
CA ASP A 390 15.89 -17.96 -6.24
C ASP A 390 16.62 -18.19 -7.57
N TRP A 391 16.33 -17.37 -8.58
CA TRP A 391 17.03 -17.40 -9.87
C TRP A 391 18.53 -17.03 -9.76
N MET A 392 18.87 -15.97 -9.03
CA MET A 392 20.27 -15.54 -8.84
C MET A 392 21.11 -16.63 -8.17
N GLU A 393 20.61 -17.22 -7.08
CA GLU A 393 21.27 -18.30 -6.34
C GLU A 393 21.45 -19.55 -7.22
N GLU A 394 20.44 -19.92 -8.02
CA GLU A 394 20.54 -21.06 -8.94
C GLU A 394 21.59 -20.86 -10.05
N ASN A 395 21.87 -19.61 -10.42
CA ASN A 395 22.82 -19.27 -11.49
C ASN A 395 24.19 -18.79 -10.97
N GLY A 396 24.42 -18.84 -9.65
CA GLY A 396 25.73 -18.55 -9.04
C GLY A 396 26.00 -17.06 -8.81
N TRP A 397 24.96 -16.26 -8.61
CA TRP A 397 25.00 -14.84 -8.25
C TRP A 397 24.62 -14.60 -6.78
N ASP A 398 24.80 -15.60 -5.91
CA ASP A 398 24.44 -15.58 -4.49
C ASP A 398 25.02 -14.37 -3.74
N GLU A 399 26.20 -13.90 -4.16
CA GLU A 399 26.88 -12.75 -3.56
C GLU A 399 26.17 -11.40 -3.78
N LEU A 400 25.24 -11.33 -4.73
CA LEU A 400 24.40 -10.15 -4.97
C LEU A 400 23.14 -10.14 -4.09
N VAL A 401 22.74 -11.30 -3.55
CA VAL A 401 21.57 -11.42 -2.67
C VAL A 401 21.92 -10.92 -1.26
N PRO A 402 21.09 -10.05 -0.66
CA PRO A 402 21.35 -9.55 0.69
C PRO A 402 21.28 -10.69 1.72
N ALA A 403 22.22 -10.68 2.68
CA ALA A 403 22.14 -11.58 3.82
C ALA A 403 20.95 -11.24 4.72
N GLU A 404 20.38 -12.25 5.38
CA GLU A 404 19.33 -12.00 6.37
C GLU A 404 19.86 -11.13 7.52
N PRO A 405 19.10 -10.08 7.93
CA PRO A 405 19.49 -9.27 9.06
C PRO A 405 19.56 -10.14 10.31
N ASP A 406 20.66 -10.00 11.06
CA ASP A 406 20.85 -10.69 12.32
C ASP A 406 19.66 -10.37 13.26
N ALA A 407 18.91 -11.40 13.67
CA ALA A 407 17.68 -11.26 14.47
C ALA A 407 17.88 -10.46 15.78
N SER A 408 19.14 -10.27 16.21
CA SER A 408 19.54 -9.47 17.36
C SER A 408 19.57 -7.94 17.13
N ALA A 409 19.51 -7.47 15.88
CA ALA A 409 19.52 -6.04 15.54
C ALA A 409 18.11 -5.42 15.60
N HIS A 410 17.08 -6.13 15.13
CA HIS A 410 15.69 -5.64 15.17
C HIS A 410 15.09 -5.61 16.58
N ALA A 411 15.55 -6.47 17.49
CA ALA A 411 15.15 -6.40 18.88
C ALA A 411 15.59 -5.08 19.56
N ARG A 412 16.66 -4.43 19.07
CA ARG A 412 17.17 -3.17 19.66
C ARG A 412 16.40 -1.93 19.20
N ILE A 413 15.79 -1.96 18.00
CA ILE A 413 14.94 -0.86 17.51
C ILE A 413 13.59 -0.87 18.23
N ALA A 414 13.06 -2.06 18.56
CA ALA A 414 11.83 -2.21 19.35
C ALA A 414 12.02 -2.00 20.87
N SER A 415 13.26 -1.92 21.37
CA SER A 415 13.55 -1.86 22.81
C SER A 415 14.47 -0.73 23.25
N ALA A 416 14.74 0.27 22.40
CA ALA A 416 15.52 1.43 22.83
C ALA A 416 14.75 2.18 23.95
N PRO A 417 15.30 2.26 25.17
CA PRO A 417 14.69 3.07 26.22
C PRO A 417 14.85 4.53 25.82
N VAL A 418 13.78 5.31 25.93
CA VAL A 418 13.83 6.77 25.88
C VAL A 418 14.73 7.23 27.03
N GLU A 419 15.98 7.58 26.72
CA GLU A 419 16.86 8.25 27.67
C GLU A 419 16.24 9.60 28.03
N SER A 420 15.77 9.70 29.27
CA SER A 420 15.39 10.95 29.90
C SER A 420 16.64 11.83 30.03
N ALA A 421 16.74 12.85 29.19
CA ALA A 421 17.69 13.94 29.35
C ALA A 421 17.27 14.81 30.54
N ASP A 422 17.68 14.39 31.74
CA ASP A 422 17.80 15.22 32.93
C ASP A 422 19.23 15.09 33.44
N SER A 423 20.10 16.03 33.06
CA SER A 423 21.15 16.65 33.89
C SER A 423 22.21 17.37 33.04
N GLU A 424 22.11 18.69 32.92
CA GLU A 424 23.08 19.69 33.46
C GLU A 424 22.57 21.12 33.26
#